data_AF-A0A1A2SFZ8-F1
#
_entry.id   AF-A0A1A2SFZ8-F1
#
_cell.length_a   1.000
_cell.length_b   1.000
_cell.length_c   1.000
_cell.angle_alpha   90.00
_cell.angle_beta   90.00
_cell.angle_gamma   90.00
#
_symmetry.space_group_name_H-M   'P 1'
#
loop_
_entity.id
_entity.type
_entity.pdbx_description
1 polymer ?
#
loop_
_entity_poly.entity_id
_entity_poly.type
_entity_poly.pdbx_seq_one_letter_code
_entity_poly.pdbx_strand_id
1 'polypeptide(L)'
;MADFRYDPFDAAVMANPLPYYRILRDQHPVYYMPQWDTFALSRFDDIWTVLEVNNGTFVASEGTLPPASVLAQHNSGPVDDPPLHPLPFHAMFDADLYGEIRRTHSRPFRPRSVTDLEGRIRTLANERLDALLPGGSFDLTQDYGGIVVAAIVCELCGIATDLAPQVLATVNAGSLAQPGEGVDTGQARPNYFEYLLPAVQRRRADPSGGPLDVVDGLLGYHLPDGSALDDMEVATQMLCIFIGGTETVPKIVAHGGQLVGSPAELPESVRDDLGHGL
;
A
#
# COMPACT_ATOMS: atom_id res chain seq x y z
N MET A 1 31.17 19.03 -16.74
CA MET A 1 30.28 18.43 -15.73
C MET A 1 29.65 17.22 -16.38
N ALA A 2 29.68 16.06 -15.74
CA ALA A 2 28.97 14.89 -16.30
C ALA A 2 27.49 15.25 -16.41
N ASP A 3 26.87 14.90 -17.54
CA ASP A 3 25.45 15.12 -17.78
C ASP A 3 24.63 14.28 -16.79
N PHE A 4 23.82 14.93 -15.94
CA PHE A 4 23.05 14.23 -14.90
C PHE A 4 21.93 13.42 -15.54
N ARG A 5 21.86 12.13 -15.18
CA ARG A 5 20.83 11.21 -15.67
C ARG A 5 20.09 10.57 -14.51
N TYR A 6 18.77 10.54 -14.61
CA TYR A 6 17.89 9.89 -13.65
C TYR A 6 16.97 8.91 -14.38
N ASP A 7 16.87 7.71 -13.82
CA ASP A 7 15.92 6.68 -14.23
C ASP A 7 15.48 5.90 -12.99
N PRO A 8 14.17 5.90 -12.63
CA PRO A 8 13.69 5.22 -11.43
C PRO A 8 13.87 3.69 -11.47
N PHE A 9 14.08 3.10 -12.64
CA PHE A 9 14.28 1.65 -12.81
C PHE A 9 15.76 1.25 -12.91
N ASP A 10 16.69 2.21 -12.91
CA ASP A 10 18.12 1.92 -12.88
C ASP A 10 18.52 1.29 -11.53
N ALA A 11 19.31 0.22 -11.58
CA ALA A 11 19.68 -0.54 -10.39
C ALA A 11 20.45 0.29 -9.34
N ALA A 12 21.27 1.26 -9.77
CA ALA A 12 21.99 2.14 -8.85
C ALA A 12 21.04 3.15 -8.18
N VAL A 13 20.04 3.64 -8.92
CA VAL A 13 18.98 4.50 -8.36
C VAL A 13 18.12 3.72 -7.38
N MET A 14 17.68 2.51 -7.72
CA MET A 14 16.89 1.66 -6.81
C MET A 14 17.65 1.29 -5.54
N ALA A 15 18.96 1.03 -5.64
CA ALA A 15 19.79 0.66 -4.49
C ALA A 15 20.08 1.85 -3.55
N ASN A 16 20.23 3.06 -4.08
CA ASN A 16 20.52 4.25 -3.27
C ASN A 16 19.94 5.52 -3.91
N PRO A 17 18.63 5.79 -3.75
CA PRO A 17 17.97 6.88 -4.47
C PRO A 17 18.22 8.27 -3.89
N LEU A 18 18.58 8.38 -2.60
CA LEU A 18 18.64 9.67 -1.89
C LEU A 18 19.61 10.69 -2.50
N PRO A 19 20.83 10.32 -2.97
CA PRO A 19 21.72 11.24 -3.67
C PRO A 19 21.12 11.76 -4.99
N TYR A 20 20.42 10.91 -5.75
CA TYR A 20 19.75 11.31 -6.98
C TYR A 20 18.60 12.29 -6.68
N TYR A 21 17.79 11.99 -5.66
CA TYR A 21 16.70 12.88 -5.22
C TYR A 21 17.21 14.24 -4.77
N ARG A 22 18.41 14.33 -4.18
CA ARG A 22 19.03 15.61 -3.83
C ARG A 22 19.33 16.44 -5.08
N ILE A 23 19.95 15.84 -6.09
CA ILE A 23 20.26 16.53 -7.35
C ILE A 23 18.98 16.94 -8.07
N LEU A 24 17.96 16.08 -8.12
CA LEU A 24 16.65 16.42 -8.66
C LEU A 24 16.06 17.63 -7.94
N ARG A 25 15.97 17.64 -6.61
CA ARG A 25 15.40 18.77 -5.87
C ARG A 25 16.17 20.07 -6.06
N ASP A 26 17.50 20.00 -6.07
CA ASP A 26 18.36 21.19 -6.07
C ASP A 26 18.50 21.79 -7.48
N GLN A 27 18.57 20.94 -8.52
CA GLN A 27 18.97 21.36 -9.87
C GLN A 27 17.94 21.02 -10.97
N HIS A 28 17.12 19.99 -10.77
CA HIS A 28 16.16 19.50 -11.78
C HIS A 28 14.79 19.17 -11.17
N PRO A 29 14.08 20.15 -10.57
CA PRO A 29 12.88 19.88 -9.76
C PRO A 29 11.75 19.24 -10.56
N VAL A 30 11.69 19.55 -11.85
CA VAL A 30 10.84 18.94 -12.88
C VAL A 30 11.76 18.33 -13.93
N TYR A 31 11.98 17.02 -13.88
CA TYR A 31 12.92 16.31 -14.75
C TYR A 31 12.18 15.45 -15.77
N TYR A 32 12.27 15.81 -17.05
CA TYR A 32 11.73 14.99 -18.13
C TYR A 32 12.64 13.78 -18.38
N MET A 33 12.04 12.59 -18.46
CA MET A 33 12.71 11.32 -18.73
C MET A 33 12.36 10.87 -20.15
N PRO A 34 13.19 11.18 -21.18
CA PRO A 34 12.84 10.93 -22.58
C PRO A 34 12.59 9.47 -22.92
N GLN A 35 13.20 8.54 -22.17
CA GLN A 35 13.01 7.11 -22.38
C GLN A 35 11.60 6.64 -22.00
N TRP A 36 10.95 7.32 -21.06
CA TRP A 36 9.63 6.99 -20.51
C TRP A 36 8.54 7.99 -20.93
N ASP A 37 8.91 9.04 -21.68
CA ASP A 37 8.04 10.16 -22.05
C ASP A 37 7.23 10.71 -20.86
N THR A 38 7.88 10.85 -19.69
CA THR A 38 7.22 11.24 -18.45
C THR A 38 8.11 12.16 -17.60
N PHE A 39 7.51 12.81 -16.61
CA PHE A 39 8.18 13.76 -15.72
C PHE A 39 8.36 13.19 -14.32
N ALA A 40 9.54 13.36 -13.74
CA ALA A 40 9.79 13.18 -12.32
C ALA A 40 9.72 14.54 -11.61
N LEU A 41 8.79 14.66 -10.65
CA LEU A 41 8.70 15.79 -9.71
C LEU A 41 9.39 15.41 -8.41
N SER A 42 10.17 16.32 -7.83
CA SER A 42 11.03 15.98 -6.68
C SER A 42 10.91 16.89 -5.47
N ARG A 43 10.38 18.11 -5.63
CA ARG A 43 10.13 19.01 -4.50
C ARG A 43 8.77 18.76 -3.90
N PHE A 44 8.70 18.91 -2.58
CA PHE A 44 7.46 18.74 -1.83
C PHE A 44 6.35 19.64 -2.37
N ASP A 45 6.61 20.95 -2.53
CA ASP A 45 5.58 21.92 -2.97
C ASP A 45 5.02 21.59 -4.36
N ASP A 46 5.87 21.13 -5.29
CA ASP A 46 5.46 20.76 -6.65
C ASP A 46 4.55 19.52 -6.62
N ILE A 47 4.96 18.49 -5.88
CA ILE A 47 4.19 17.24 -5.70
C ILE A 47 2.86 17.54 -5.00
N TRP A 48 2.90 18.33 -3.91
CA TRP A 48 1.71 18.72 -3.16
C TRP A 48 0.70 19.46 -4.03
N THR A 49 1.17 20.45 -4.80
CA THR A 49 0.34 21.21 -5.75
C THR A 49 -0.31 20.29 -6.79
N VAL A 50 0.44 19.34 -7.34
CA VAL A 50 -0.11 18.37 -8.32
C VAL A 50 -1.17 17.47 -7.69
N LEU A 51 -0.94 17.00 -6.46
CA LEU A 51 -1.90 16.15 -5.73
C LEU A 51 -3.19 16.89 -5.34
N GLU A 52 -3.18 18.23 -5.27
CA GLU A 52 -4.37 19.05 -5.04
C GLU A 52 -5.24 19.21 -6.31
N VAL A 53 -4.70 18.94 -7.50
CA VAL A 53 -5.43 19.05 -8.76
C VAL A 53 -6.32 17.82 -8.95
N ASN A 54 -7.63 18.02 -8.78
CA ASN A 54 -8.66 16.97 -8.85
C ASN A 54 -9.71 17.20 -9.95
N ASN A 55 -9.35 17.93 -11.01
CA ASN A 55 -10.23 18.30 -12.11
C ASN A 55 -10.08 17.43 -13.37
N GLY A 56 -9.47 16.25 -13.23
CA GLY A 56 -9.17 15.34 -14.34
C GLY A 56 -7.88 15.66 -15.13
N THR A 57 -7.09 16.65 -14.72
CA THR A 57 -5.79 16.94 -15.37
C THR A 57 -4.77 15.84 -15.11
N PHE A 58 -4.71 15.32 -13.89
CA PHE A 58 -3.89 14.16 -13.52
C PHE A 58 -4.83 13.02 -13.12
N VAL A 59 -4.79 11.93 -13.88
CA VAL A 59 -5.61 10.74 -13.66
C VAL A 59 -4.73 9.53 -13.40
N ALA A 60 -5.28 8.53 -12.71
CA ALA A 60 -4.57 7.30 -12.36
C ALA A 60 -4.94 6.11 -13.27
N SER A 61 -5.63 6.34 -14.39
CA SER A 61 -6.17 5.30 -15.28
C SER A 61 -5.14 4.29 -15.79
N GLU A 62 -3.86 4.69 -15.87
CA GLU A 62 -2.75 3.82 -16.30
C GLU A 62 -1.96 3.20 -15.15
N GLY A 63 -2.36 3.43 -13.90
CA GLY A 63 -1.62 2.98 -12.71
C GLY A 63 -1.16 4.11 -11.81
N THR A 64 -1.21 3.87 -10.49
CA THR A 64 -0.57 4.73 -9.48
C THR A 64 0.93 4.41 -9.30
N LEU A 65 1.36 3.24 -9.76
CA LEU A 65 2.75 2.77 -9.80
C LEU A 65 2.98 2.00 -11.11
N PRO A 66 3.06 2.69 -12.26
CA PRO A 66 3.22 2.03 -13.55
C PRO A 66 4.60 1.35 -13.63
N PRO A 67 4.68 0.04 -13.96
CA PRO A 67 5.95 -0.63 -14.21
C PRO A 67 6.61 -0.09 -15.49
N ALA A 68 7.87 -0.45 -15.70
CA ALA A 68 8.63 -0.02 -16.88
C ALA A 68 7.96 -0.43 -18.20
N SER A 69 7.25 -1.57 -18.22
CA SER A 69 6.49 -2.05 -19.39
C SER A 69 5.30 -1.17 -19.76
N VAL A 70 4.69 -0.50 -18.78
CA VAL A 70 3.62 0.49 -18.99
C VAL A 70 4.24 1.80 -19.47
N LEU A 71 5.25 2.32 -18.75
CA LEU A 71 5.92 3.57 -19.14
C LEU A 71 6.69 3.50 -20.47
N ALA A 72 7.07 2.31 -20.94
CA ALA A 72 7.66 2.10 -22.26
C ALA A 72 6.70 2.40 -23.41
N GLN A 73 5.39 2.43 -23.13
CA GLN A 73 4.36 2.78 -24.10
C GLN A 73 4.08 4.27 -23.98
N HIS A 74 4.61 5.05 -24.92
CA HIS A 74 4.43 6.51 -24.90
C HIS A 74 2.98 6.88 -25.15
N ASN A 75 2.49 7.82 -24.34
CA ASN A 75 1.12 8.31 -24.42
C ASN A 75 0.88 9.06 -25.74
N SER A 76 -0.09 8.61 -26.52
CA SER A 76 -0.44 9.24 -27.81
C SER A 76 -1.63 10.21 -27.73
N GLY A 77 -2.12 10.52 -26.53
CA GLY A 77 -3.29 11.37 -26.31
C GLY A 77 -3.90 11.18 -24.93
N PRO A 78 -5.15 11.62 -24.73
CA PRO A 78 -5.92 11.30 -23.54
C PRO A 78 -6.04 9.79 -23.33
N VAL A 79 -6.03 9.37 -22.08
CA VAL A 79 -6.25 7.98 -21.68
C VAL A 79 -7.75 7.75 -21.53
N ASP A 80 -8.24 6.59 -21.98
CA ASP A 80 -9.64 6.20 -21.80
C ASP A 80 -9.95 5.95 -20.31
N ASP A 81 -11.20 6.21 -19.92
CA ASP A 81 -11.66 5.86 -18.58
C ASP A 81 -11.64 4.33 -18.38
N PRO A 82 -11.29 3.83 -17.18
CA PRO A 82 -11.35 2.40 -16.90
C PRO A 82 -12.79 1.87 -17.04
N PRO A 83 -12.98 0.60 -17.45
CA PRO A 83 -14.31 0.03 -17.60
C PRO A 83 -15.01 -0.10 -16.24
N LEU A 84 -16.35 -0.02 -16.23
CA LEU A 84 -17.14 -0.35 -15.04
C LEU A 84 -17.24 -1.86 -14.78
N HIS A 85 -17.11 -2.69 -15.84
CA HIS A 85 -17.20 -4.14 -15.74
C HIS A 85 -16.21 -4.86 -16.68
N PRO A 86 -15.46 -5.87 -16.17
CA PRO A 86 -15.21 -6.09 -14.75
C PRO A 86 -14.54 -4.86 -14.12
N LEU A 87 -14.95 -4.48 -12.91
CA LEU A 87 -14.45 -3.28 -12.23
C LEU A 87 -12.97 -3.44 -11.81
N PRO A 88 -12.03 -2.64 -12.37
CA PRO A 88 -10.64 -2.66 -11.94
C PRO A 88 -10.48 -2.05 -10.54
N PHE A 89 -9.25 -2.10 -10.03
CA PHE A 89 -8.91 -1.54 -8.72
C PHE A 89 -9.28 -0.05 -8.63
N HIS A 90 -10.00 0.36 -7.59
CA HIS A 90 -10.59 1.72 -7.50
C HIS A 90 -9.56 2.85 -7.60
N ALA A 91 -8.29 2.60 -7.26
CA ALA A 91 -7.22 3.58 -7.39
C ALA A 91 -6.90 3.98 -8.85
N MET A 92 -7.48 3.29 -9.83
CA MET A 92 -7.35 3.63 -11.25
C MET A 92 -8.40 4.65 -11.72
N PHE A 93 -9.39 4.98 -10.90
CA PHE A 93 -10.44 5.91 -11.29
C PHE A 93 -10.12 7.35 -10.89
N ASP A 94 -10.89 8.27 -11.47
CA ASP A 94 -10.91 9.67 -11.07
C ASP A 94 -11.44 9.87 -9.64
N ALA A 95 -11.41 11.12 -9.17
CA ALA A 95 -11.71 11.46 -7.78
C ALA A 95 -13.13 11.07 -7.34
N ASP A 96 -14.11 11.10 -8.25
CA ASP A 96 -15.51 10.87 -7.92
C ASP A 96 -15.77 9.38 -7.63
N LEU A 97 -15.47 8.50 -8.60
CA LEU A 97 -15.69 7.06 -8.42
C LEU A 97 -14.69 6.45 -7.43
N TYR A 98 -13.44 6.92 -7.41
CA TYR A 98 -12.48 6.58 -6.35
C TYR A 98 -13.04 6.86 -4.96
N GLY A 99 -13.59 8.07 -4.76
CA GLY A 99 -14.13 8.52 -3.48
C GLY A 99 -15.34 7.71 -3.04
N GLU A 100 -16.22 7.35 -3.97
CA GLU A 100 -17.36 6.47 -3.71
C GLU A 100 -16.93 5.09 -3.21
N ILE A 101 -16.12 4.38 -4.00
CA ILE A 101 -15.70 3.02 -3.64
C ILE A 101 -14.87 3.04 -2.36
N ARG A 102 -13.93 3.99 -2.21
CA ARG A 102 -13.13 4.13 -0.99
C ARG A 102 -13.99 4.27 0.27
N ARG A 103 -15.10 5.03 0.19
CA ARG A 103 -15.99 5.22 1.35
C ARG A 103 -16.60 3.90 1.83
N THR A 104 -16.91 2.98 0.91
CA THR A 104 -17.58 1.70 1.21
C THR A 104 -16.78 0.86 2.21
N HIS A 105 -15.46 0.79 2.05
CA HIS A 105 -14.57 -0.02 2.90
C HIS A 105 -13.72 0.82 3.87
N SER A 106 -14.04 2.10 4.06
CA SER A 106 -13.27 3.02 4.92
C SER A 106 -13.60 2.91 6.42
N ARG A 107 -14.72 2.28 6.77
CA ARG A 107 -15.27 2.32 8.14
C ARG A 107 -14.29 1.82 9.21
N PRO A 108 -13.56 0.70 9.04
CA PRO A 108 -12.57 0.24 10.03
C PRO A 108 -11.43 1.23 10.28
N PHE A 109 -11.18 2.14 9.34
CA PHE A 109 -10.08 3.10 9.38
C PHE A 109 -10.52 4.48 9.90
N ARG A 110 -11.75 4.62 10.38
CA ARG A 110 -12.21 5.84 11.05
C ARG A 110 -11.56 5.95 12.43
N PRO A 111 -11.30 7.18 12.95
CA PRO A 111 -10.56 7.37 14.20
C PRO A 111 -11.04 6.50 15.36
N ARG A 112 -12.37 6.44 15.59
CA ARG A 112 -12.95 5.61 16.66
C ARG A 112 -12.69 4.11 16.47
N SER A 113 -12.87 3.59 15.25
CA SER A 113 -12.62 2.18 14.93
C SER A 113 -11.14 1.82 15.09
N VAL A 114 -10.24 2.73 14.72
CA VAL A 114 -8.79 2.54 14.94
C VAL A 114 -8.46 2.50 16.43
N THR A 115 -9.09 3.33 17.27
CA THR A 115 -8.93 3.25 18.74
C THR A 115 -9.38 1.90 19.28
N ASP A 116 -10.48 1.34 18.76
CA ASP A 116 -10.97 0.03 19.18
C ASP A 116 -10.00 -1.12 18.79
N LEU A 117 -9.21 -0.94 17.73
CA LEU A 117 -8.16 -1.89 17.30
C LEU A 117 -6.90 -1.84 18.19
N GLU A 118 -6.66 -0.76 18.91
CA GLU A 118 -5.41 -0.57 19.68
C GLU A 118 -5.16 -1.73 20.66
N GLY A 119 -6.19 -2.13 21.42
CA GLY A 119 -6.08 -3.23 22.37
C GLY A 119 -5.72 -4.55 21.69
N ARG A 120 -6.32 -4.84 20.52
CA ARG A 120 -6.04 -6.05 19.76
C ARG A 120 -4.62 -6.07 19.20
N ILE A 121 -4.18 -4.95 18.62
CA ILE A 121 -2.82 -4.79 18.09
C ILE A 121 -1.80 -4.97 19.23
N ARG A 122 -2.06 -4.39 20.40
CA ARG A 122 -1.18 -4.51 21.58
C ARG A 122 -1.07 -5.96 22.04
N THR A 123 -2.16 -6.71 22.08
CA THR A 123 -2.13 -8.14 22.39
C THR A 123 -1.27 -8.91 21.40
N LEU A 124 -1.50 -8.74 20.09
CA LEU A 124 -0.73 -9.43 19.04
C LEU A 124 0.76 -9.09 19.10
N ALA A 125 1.08 -7.82 19.32
CA ALA A 125 2.44 -7.34 19.49
C ALA A 125 3.13 -8.03 20.68
N ASN A 126 2.50 -8.04 21.85
CA ASN A 126 3.08 -8.66 23.04
C ASN A 126 3.24 -10.18 22.88
N GLU A 127 2.21 -10.88 22.39
CA GLU A 127 2.28 -12.33 22.12
C GLU A 127 3.42 -12.67 21.16
N ARG A 128 3.64 -11.82 20.15
CA ARG A 128 4.72 -12.03 19.19
C ARG A 128 6.10 -11.77 19.81
N LEU A 129 6.24 -10.75 20.66
CA LEU A 129 7.49 -10.52 21.40
C LEU A 129 7.79 -11.64 22.39
N ASP A 130 6.79 -12.12 23.14
CA ASP A 130 6.94 -13.25 24.07
C ASP A 130 7.49 -14.50 23.37
N ALA A 131 7.10 -14.72 22.11
CA ALA A 131 7.60 -15.82 21.29
C ALA A 131 9.02 -15.60 20.74
N LEU A 132 9.41 -14.37 20.44
CA LEU A 132 10.68 -14.05 19.75
C LEU A 132 11.83 -13.75 20.71
N LEU A 133 11.56 -13.11 21.85
CA LEU A 133 12.58 -12.70 22.83
C LEU A 133 13.45 -13.85 23.36
N PRO A 134 12.93 -15.06 23.64
CA PRO A 134 13.75 -16.20 24.06
C PRO A 134 14.82 -16.62 23.03
N GLY A 135 14.63 -16.27 21.75
CA GLY A 135 15.58 -16.57 20.68
C GLY A 135 16.81 -15.64 20.65
N GLY A 136 16.80 -14.54 21.41
CA GLY A 136 17.92 -13.59 21.53
C GLY A 136 18.11 -12.62 20.35
N SER A 137 17.63 -12.97 19.16
CA SER A 137 17.63 -12.08 17.99
C SER A 137 16.51 -12.49 17.02
N PHE A 138 15.93 -11.51 16.32
CA PHE A 138 14.90 -11.73 15.30
C PHE A 138 14.89 -10.57 14.28
N ASP A 139 14.29 -10.78 13.11
CA ASP A 139 14.05 -9.73 12.11
C ASP A 139 12.84 -8.87 12.52
N LEU A 140 13.06 -7.61 12.85
CA LEU A 140 12.00 -6.70 13.29
C LEU A 140 10.93 -6.46 12.20
N THR A 141 11.29 -6.58 10.93
CA THR A 141 10.39 -6.43 9.78
C THR A 141 9.61 -7.72 9.55
N GLN A 142 10.30 -8.85 9.35
CA GLN A 142 9.67 -10.10 8.91
C GLN A 142 9.09 -10.88 10.09
N ASP A 143 9.86 -11.05 11.15
CA ASP A 143 9.45 -11.89 12.27
C ASP A 143 8.47 -11.16 13.17
N TYR A 144 8.59 -9.84 13.36
CA TYR A 144 7.72 -9.09 14.27
C TYR A 144 6.64 -8.27 13.55
N GLY A 145 7.02 -7.12 12.97
CA GLY A 145 6.06 -6.16 12.41
C GLY A 145 5.17 -6.78 11.33
N GLY A 146 5.76 -7.60 10.45
CA GLY A 146 5.07 -8.33 9.38
C GLY A 146 3.97 -9.25 9.90
N ILE A 147 4.28 -10.08 10.89
CA ILE A 147 3.31 -11.04 11.44
C ILE A 147 2.18 -10.34 12.19
N VAL A 148 2.50 -9.34 13.01
CA VAL A 148 1.49 -8.58 13.78
C VAL A 148 0.51 -7.90 12.83
N VAL A 149 1.00 -7.25 11.77
CA VAL A 149 0.14 -6.54 10.83
C VAL A 149 -0.61 -7.48 9.88
N ALA A 150 0.02 -8.55 9.41
CA ALA A 150 -0.68 -9.53 8.57
C ALA A 150 -1.86 -10.18 9.31
N ALA A 151 -1.74 -10.39 10.62
CA ALA A 151 -2.86 -10.87 11.43
C ALA A 151 -4.04 -9.88 11.46
N ILE A 152 -3.76 -8.58 11.62
CA ILE A 152 -4.81 -7.54 11.57
C ILE A 152 -5.43 -7.45 10.17
N VAL A 153 -4.63 -7.51 9.11
CA VAL A 153 -5.14 -7.53 7.72
C VAL A 153 -6.03 -8.75 7.50
N CYS A 154 -5.63 -9.93 7.99
CA CYS A 154 -6.45 -11.12 7.94
C CYS A 154 -7.81 -10.90 8.62
N GLU A 155 -7.82 -10.33 9.84
CA GLU A 155 -9.07 -10.03 10.55
C GLU A 155 -9.97 -9.06 9.76
N LEU A 156 -9.40 -7.97 9.23
CA LEU A 156 -10.13 -6.97 8.44
C LEU A 156 -10.70 -7.52 7.13
N CYS A 157 -10.00 -8.46 6.50
CA CYS A 157 -10.41 -9.10 5.25
C CYS A 157 -11.24 -10.38 5.46
N GLY A 158 -11.46 -10.82 6.70
CA GLY A 158 -12.21 -12.05 7.01
C GLY A 158 -11.43 -13.33 6.69
N ILE A 159 -10.11 -13.26 6.62
CA ILE A 159 -9.18 -14.37 6.42
C ILE A 159 -8.81 -14.94 7.79
N ALA A 160 -8.58 -16.25 7.86
CA ALA A 160 -8.12 -16.89 9.09
C ALA A 160 -6.72 -16.37 9.49
N THR A 161 -6.53 -16.02 10.77
CA THR A 161 -5.30 -15.36 11.25
C THR A 161 -4.09 -16.27 11.29
N ASP A 162 -4.29 -17.59 11.31
CA ASP A 162 -3.22 -18.59 11.15
C ASP A 162 -2.59 -18.56 9.75
N LEU A 163 -3.26 -17.96 8.75
CA LEU A 163 -2.71 -17.71 7.42
C LEU A 163 -1.84 -16.44 7.33
N ALA A 164 -1.70 -15.66 8.41
CA ALA A 164 -0.94 -14.41 8.39
C ALA A 164 0.51 -14.57 7.87
N PRO A 165 1.28 -15.62 8.23
CA PRO A 165 2.61 -15.84 7.66
C PRO A 165 2.58 -16.07 6.13
N GLN A 166 1.59 -16.82 5.63
CA GLN A 166 1.43 -17.11 4.21
C GLN A 166 0.97 -15.87 3.43
N VAL A 167 0.07 -15.08 4.01
CA VAL A 167 -0.35 -13.78 3.46
C VAL A 167 0.86 -12.85 3.36
N LEU A 168 1.64 -12.70 4.44
CA LEU A 168 2.86 -11.89 4.43
C LEU A 168 3.84 -12.35 3.34
N ALA A 169 4.13 -13.65 3.27
CA ALA A 169 5.04 -14.20 2.26
C ALA A 169 4.52 -13.97 0.84
N THR A 170 3.20 -14.12 0.63
CA THR A 170 2.54 -13.93 -0.66
C THR A 170 2.62 -12.47 -1.12
N VAL A 171 2.35 -11.52 -0.21
CA VAL A 171 2.45 -10.08 -0.51
C VAL A 171 3.91 -9.70 -0.78
N ASN A 172 4.86 -10.11 0.08
CA ASN A 172 6.28 -9.81 -0.10
C ASN A 172 6.83 -10.36 -1.43
N ALA A 173 6.48 -11.59 -1.79
CA ALA A 173 6.87 -12.16 -3.08
C ALA A 173 6.31 -11.37 -4.25
N GLY A 174 5.14 -10.74 -4.05
CA GLY A 174 4.57 -9.87 -5.05
C GLY A 174 5.34 -8.56 -5.23
N SER A 175 5.79 -7.96 -4.14
CA SER A 175 6.46 -6.65 -4.20
C SER A 175 7.92 -6.73 -4.65
N LEU A 176 8.43 -7.91 -4.99
CA LEU A 176 9.74 -8.08 -5.62
C LEU A 176 9.69 -7.61 -7.07
N ALA A 177 10.35 -6.49 -7.37
CA ALA A 177 10.69 -6.09 -8.73
C ALA A 177 12.05 -6.67 -9.14
N GLN A 178 12.16 -7.18 -10.37
CA GLN A 178 13.49 -7.34 -10.96
C GLN A 178 14.05 -5.97 -11.30
N PRO A 179 15.39 -5.77 -11.18
CA PRO A 179 16.02 -4.54 -11.63
C PRO A 179 15.64 -4.22 -13.08
N GLY A 180 15.16 -3.00 -13.33
CA GLY A 180 14.71 -2.55 -14.65
C GLY A 180 13.22 -2.76 -14.96
N GLU A 181 12.46 -3.52 -14.15
CA GLU A 181 11.05 -3.82 -14.45
C GLU A 181 10.05 -2.97 -13.63
N GLY A 182 10.41 -2.62 -12.40
CA GLY A 182 9.47 -2.02 -11.44
C GLY A 182 8.47 -3.05 -10.87
N VAL A 183 7.58 -2.59 -9.99
CA VAL A 183 6.49 -3.42 -9.44
C VAL A 183 5.20 -3.02 -10.12
N ASP A 184 4.52 -3.98 -10.75
CA ASP A 184 3.14 -3.77 -11.17
C ASP A 184 2.20 -4.04 -9.98
N THR A 185 1.57 -2.98 -9.48
CA THR A 185 0.51 -3.07 -8.45
C THR A 185 -0.90 -2.96 -9.05
N GLY A 186 -1.03 -2.71 -10.35
CA GLY A 186 -2.29 -2.58 -11.07
C GLY A 186 -2.80 -3.91 -11.63
N GLN A 187 -1.90 -4.84 -11.96
CA GLN A 187 -2.25 -6.21 -12.34
C GLN A 187 -2.64 -7.01 -11.10
N ALA A 188 -3.88 -7.48 -11.10
CA ALA A 188 -4.38 -8.37 -10.08
C ALA A 188 -3.62 -9.69 -10.10
N ARG A 189 -2.99 -10.06 -8.98
CA ARG A 189 -2.17 -11.26 -8.92
C ARG A 189 -3.06 -12.45 -8.54
N PRO A 190 -3.10 -13.53 -9.36
CA PRO A 190 -4.00 -14.66 -9.13
C PRO A 190 -3.90 -15.26 -7.72
N ASN A 191 -2.69 -15.27 -7.14
CA ASN A 191 -2.40 -15.79 -5.80
C ASN A 191 -3.02 -14.96 -4.66
N TYR A 192 -3.33 -13.68 -4.85
CA TYR A 192 -4.03 -12.87 -3.83
C TYR A 192 -5.49 -13.29 -3.69
N PHE A 193 -6.12 -13.66 -4.80
CA PHE A 193 -7.52 -14.08 -4.82
C PHE A 193 -7.76 -15.43 -4.17
N GLU A 194 -6.72 -16.25 -3.97
CA GLU A 194 -6.81 -17.48 -3.18
C GLU A 194 -7.25 -17.22 -1.73
N TYR A 195 -6.97 -16.02 -1.20
CA TYR A 195 -7.38 -15.62 0.15
C TYR A 195 -8.66 -14.78 0.14
N LEU A 196 -8.74 -13.82 -0.78
CA LEU A 196 -9.79 -12.80 -0.79
C LEU A 196 -11.13 -13.36 -1.31
N LEU A 197 -11.11 -14.12 -2.40
CA LEU A 197 -12.33 -14.61 -3.02
C LEU A 197 -13.12 -15.56 -2.09
N PRO A 198 -12.50 -16.52 -1.37
CA PRO A 198 -13.22 -17.33 -0.39
C PRO A 198 -13.80 -16.53 0.79
N ALA A 199 -13.18 -15.41 1.19
CA ALA A 199 -13.73 -14.55 2.23
C ALA A 199 -15.02 -13.86 1.76
N VAL A 200 -15.03 -13.33 0.53
CA VAL A 200 -16.21 -12.71 -0.08
C VAL A 200 -17.32 -13.74 -0.28
N GLN A 201 -17.01 -14.90 -0.87
CA GLN A 201 -17.99 -15.96 -1.14
C GLN A 201 -18.65 -16.47 0.15
N ARG A 202 -17.85 -16.72 1.21
CA ARG A 202 -18.40 -17.11 2.52
C ARG A 202 -19.31 -16.03 3.08
N ARG A 203 -18.91 -14.76 2.99
CA ARG A 203 -19.71 -13.65 3.52
C ARG A 203 -21.01 -13.45 2.75
N ARG A 204 -21.00 -13.62 1.42
CA ARG A 204 -22.20 -13.55 0.58
C ARG A 204 -23.16 -14.72 0.84
N ALA A 205 -22.63 -15.93 1.05
CA ALA A 205 -23.43 -17.11 1.36
C ALA A 205 -24.05 -17.08 2.78
N ASP A 206 -23.35 -16.47 3.74
CA ASP A 206 -23.83 -16.31 5.12
C ASP A 206 -23.61 -14.86 5.65
N PRO A 207 -24.59 -13.97 5.44
CA PRO A 207 -24.54 -12.61 5.96
C PRO A 207 -24.83 -12.52 7.47
N SER A 208 -25.15 -13.63 8.16
CA SER A 208 -25.53 -13.61 9.58
C SER A 208 -24.35 -13.59 10.56
N GLY A 209 -23.13 -13.80 10.07
CA GLY A 209 -21.89 -13.68 10.86
C GLY A 209 -21.67 -12.29 11.45
N GLY A 210 -20.64 -12.19 12.32
CA GLY A 210 -20.21 -10.91 12.90
C GLY A 210 -19.81 -9.88 11.83
N PRO A 211 -19.74 -8.58 12.19
CA PRO A 211 -19.45 -7.51 11.22
C PRO A 211 -18.14 -7.75 10.48
N LEU A 212 -18.19 -7.67 9.15
CA LEU A 212 -17.01 -7.69 8.28
C LEU A 212 -17.04 -6.43 7.42
N ASP A 213 -16.89 -5.28 8.07
CA ASP A 213 -17.18 -3.94 7.54
C ASP A 213 -16.56 -3.65 6.15
N VAL A 214 -15.37 -4.19 5.86
CA VAL A 214 -14.73 -4.07 4.54
C VAL A 214 -15.57 -4.75 3.46
N VAL A 215 -15.87 -6.04 3.67
CA VAL A 215 -16.58 -6.87 2.69
C VAL A 215 -18.05 -6.47 2.63
N ASP A 216 -18.67 -6.18 3.78
CA ASP A 216 -20.06 -5.75 3.90
C ASP A 216 -20.31 -4.42 3.17
N GLY A 217 -19.39 -3.46 3.33
CA GLY A 217 -19.48 -2.18 2.64
C GLY A 217 -19.42 -2.33 1.12
N LEU A 218 -18.50 -3.16 0.63
CA LEU A 218 -18.34 -3.43 -0.80
C LEU A 218 -19.53 -4.20 -1.39
N LEU A 219 -20.02 -5.25 -0.70
CA LEU A 219 -21.18 -6.02 -1.13
C LEU A 219 -22.47 -5.19 -1.16
N GLY A 220 -22.57 -4.16 -0.32
CA GLY A 220 -23.71 -3.25 -0.28
C GLY A 220 -23.65 -2.09 -1.28
N TYR A 221 -22.52 -1.90 -1.95
CA TYR A 221 -22.33 -0.82 -2.92
C TYR A 221 -22.92 -1.17 -4.29
N HIS A 222 -23.50 -0.16 -4.93
CA HIS A 222 -23.95 -0.24 -6.32
C HIS A 222 -23.22 0.83 -7.12
N LEU A 223 -22.76 0.45 -8.31
CA LEU A 223 -22.10 1.36 -9.24
C LEU A 223 -23.07 2.42 -9.79
N PRO A 224 -22.56 3.48 -10.45
CA PRO A 224 -23.40 4.52 -11.03
C PRO A 224 -24.46 4.02 -12.04
N ASP A 225 -24.21 2.87 -12.70
CA ASP A 225 -25.16 2.22 -13.59
C ASP A 225 -26.21 1.34 -12.87
N GLY A 226 -26.15 1.28 -11.53
CA GLY A 226 -27.04 0.53 -10.66
C GLY A 226 -26.69 -0.95 -10.53
N SER A 227 -25.61 -1.42 -11.14
CA SER A 227 -25.12 -2.80 -10.95
C SER A 227 -24.50 -2.99 -9.56
N ALA A 228 -24.56 -4.21 -9.04
CA ALA A 228 -23.86 -4.60 -7.82
C ALA A 228 -22.52 -5.23 -8.18
N LEU A 229 -21.54 -5.14 -7.27
CA LEU A 229 -20.24 -5.78 -7.45
C LEU A 229 -20.35 -7.31 -7.38
N ASP A 230 -19.73 -8.00 -8.33
CA ASP A 230 -19.53 -9.44 -8.25
C ASP A 230 -18.44 -9.82 -7.23
N ASP A 231 -18.25 -11.11 -6.97
CA ASP A 231 -17.29 -11.57 -5.96
C ASP A 231 -15.84 -11.21 -6.29
N MET A 232 -15.49 -11.20 -7.58
CA MET A 232 -14.15 -10.85 -8.05
C MET A 232 -13.91 -9.35 -7.96
N GLU A 233 -14.90 -8.53 -8.29
CA GLU A 233 -14.85 -7.08 -8.16
C GLU A 233 -14.70 -6.66 -6.70
N VAL A 234 -15.47 -7.26 -5.79
CA VAL A 234 -15.30 -7.05 -4.33
C VAL A 234 -13.89 -7.44 -3.88
N ALA A 235 -13.42 -8.64 -4.26
CA ALA A 235 -12.07 -9.10 -3.91
C ALA A 235 -10.98 -8.18 -4.50
N THR A 236 -11.20 -7.63 -5.69
CA THR A 236 -10.28 -6.69 -6.34
C THR A 236 -10.17 -5.39 -5.53
N GLN A 237 -11.28 -4.87 -4.98
CA GLN A 237 -11.23 -3.68 -4.14
C GLN A 237 -10.53 -3.92 -2.80
N MET A 238 -10.58 -5.15 -2.27
CA MET A 238 -9.87 -5.53 -1.05
C MET A 238 -8.34 -5.48 -1.18
N LEU A 239 -7.79 -5.46 -2.41
CA LEU A 239 -6.34 -5.41 -2.65
C LEU A 239 -5.66 -4.20 -1.98
N CYS A 240 -6.35 -3.07 -1.87
CA CYS A 240 -5.81 -1.87 -1.20
C CYS A 240 -5.37 -2.17 0.24
N ILE A 241 -6.26 -2.85 0.99
CA ILE A 241 -6.03 -3.20 2.39
C ILE A 241 -5.07 -4.39 2.47
N PHE A 242 -5.26 -5.38 1.61
CA PHE A 242 -4.47 -6.61 1.62
C PHE A 242 -2.99 -6.37 1.33
N ILE A 243 -2.65 -5.60 0.29
CA ILE A 243 -1.27 -5.32 -0.11
C ILE A 243 -0.70 -4.19 0.75
N GLY A 244 -1.36 -3.03 0.73
CA GLY A 244 -0.88 -1.81 1.37
C GLY A 244 -0.75 -1.97 2.89
N GLY A 245 -1.73 -2.63 3.52
CA GLY A 245 -1.71 -2.92 4.95
C GLY A 245 -0.58 -3.86 5.34
N THR A 246 -0.30 -4.90 4.55
CA THR A 246 0.64 -5.98 4.91
C THR A 246 2.10 -5.56 4.76
N GLU A 247 2.47 -4.88 3.68
CA GLU A 247 3.89 -4.68 3.34
C GLU A 247 4.49 -3.38 3.89
N THR A 248 3.67 -2.32 4.05
CA THR A 248 4.19 -0.98 4.35
C THR A 248 4.47 -0.77 5.83
N VAL A 249 3.54 -1.20 6.70
CA VAL A 249 3.64 -0.99 8.15
C VAL A 249 4.87 -1.66 8.77
N PRO A 250 5.29 -2.88 8.39
CA PRO A 250 6.49 -3.49 8.94
C PRO A 250 7.75 -2.66 8.70
N LYS A 251 7.84 -1.96 7.56
CA LYS A 251 8.96 -1.05 7.24
C LYS A 251 9.00 0.15 8.19
N ILE A 252 7.83 0.69 8.55
CA ILE A 252 7.71 1.78 9.52
C ILE A 252 8.11 1.30 10.93
N VAL A 253 7.67 0.11 11.33
CA VAL A 253 8.05 -0.51 12.62
C VAL A 253 9.57 -0.71 12.68
N ALA A 254 10.16 -1.25 11.61
CA ALA A 254 11.60 -1.46 11.54
C ALA A 254 12.40 -0.16 11.61
N HIS A 255 11.97 0.86 10.86
CA HIS A 255 12.63 2.18 10.88
C HIS A 255 12.50 2.85 12.25
N GLY A 256 11.33 2.76 12.90
CA GLY A 256 11.15 3.23 14.27
C GLY A 256 12.06 2.50 15.27
N GLY A 257 12.18 1.18 15.14
CA GLY A 257 13.10 0.38 15.96
C GLY A 257 14.57 0.74 15.73
N GLN A 258 14.98 1.02 14.49
CA GLN A 258 16.33 1.48 14.16
C GLN A 258 16.64 2.82 14.84
N LEU A 259 15.72 3.78 14.80
CA LEU A 259 15.88 5.08 15.44
C LEU A 259 16.00 4.96 16.97
N VAL A 260 15.20 4.10 17.60
CA VAL A 260 15.31 3.82 19.05
C VAL A 260 16.60 3.09 19.39
N GLY A 261 17.05 2.16 18.54
CA GLY A 261 18.32 1.44 18.69
C GLY A 261 19.56 2.29 18.46
N SER A 262 19.40 3.46 17.82
CA SER A 262 20.47 4.45 17.57
C SER A 262 20.10 5.81 18.16
N PRO A 263 19.97 5.95 19.50
CA PRO A 263 19.39 7.13 20.12
C PRO A 263 20.10 8.43 19.74
N ALA A 264 21.40 8.38 19.40
CA ALA A 264 22.17 9.54 18.95
C ALA A 264 21.60 10.23 17.69
N GLU A 265 20.78 9.54 16.90
CA GLU A 265 20.09 10.07 15.72
C GLU A 265 18.73 10.70 16.05
N LEU A 266 18.21 10.49 17.28
CA LEU A 266 16.95 11.07 17.73
C LEU A 266 17.12 12.54 18.17
N PRO A 267 16.11 13.39 17.93
CA PRO A 267 16.04 14.71 18.55
C PRO A 267 16.21 14.62 20.07
N GLU A 268 16.91 15.59 20.67
CA GLU A 268 17.20 15.61 22.11
C GLU A 268 15.95 15.44 22.98
N SER A 269 14.84 16.09 22.61
CA SER A 269 13.56 15.97 23.30
C SER A 269 12.99 14.54 23.33
N VAL A 270 13.27 13.72 22.32
CA VAL A 270 12.82 12.32 22.25
C VAL A 270 13.75 11.42 23.06
N ARG A 271 15.05 11.69 23.04
CA ARG A 271 16.02 10.98 23.87
C ARG A 271 15.72 11.14 25.37
N ASP A 272 15.37 12.35 25.79
CA ASP A 272 15.10 12.65 27.20
C ASP A 272 13.83 11.96 27.72
N ASP A 273 12.78 11.89 26.89
CA ASP A 273 11.51 11.24 27.25
C ASP A 273 11.64 9.71 27.34
N LEU A 274 12.43 9.10 26.44
CA LEU A 274 12.74 7.66 26.49
C LEU A 274 13.51 7.28 27.77
N GLY A 275 14.30 8.19 28.34
CA GLY A 275 15.03 7.97 29.59
C GLY A 275 14.15 7.99 30.85
N HIS A 276 12.90 8.46 30.75
CA HIS A 276 11.97 8.58 31.86
C HIS A 276 10.87 7.49 31.88
N GLY A 277 10.83 6.59 30.90
CA GLY A 277 9.74 5.63 30.67
C GLY A 277 10.12 4.15 30.54
N LEU A 278 11.34 3.74 30.86
CA LEU A 278 11.76 2.33 30.93
C LEU A 278 12.05 1.88 32.36
#